data_AF-A0A238ZFB0-F1
#
_entry.id   AF-A0A238ZFB0-F1
#
_cell.length_a   1.000
_cell.length_b   1.000
_cell.length_c   1.000
_cell.angle_alpha   90.00
_cell.angle_beta   90.00
_cell.angle_gamma   90.00
#
_symmetry.space_group_name_H-M   'P 1'
#
loop_
_entity.id
_entity.type
_entity.pdbx_description
1 polymer ?
#
loop_
_entity_poly.entity_id
_entity_poly.type
_entity_poly.pdbx_seq_one_letter_code
_entity_poly.pdbx_strand_id
1 'polypeptide(L)' 'MEYGIFGLILLIADIYAIYNILTSGASTAAKVVWTLVVFFLPLLGFIAWLVAGPRGATARI' A
#
# COMPACT_ATOMS: atom_id res chain seq x y z
N MET A 1 18.67 -19.52 -0.44
CA MET A 1 17.54 -19.23 -1.34
C MET A 1 16.26 -18.84 -0.58
N GLU A 2 16.35 -18.35 0.65
CA GLU A 2 15.17 -18.11 1.51
C GLU A 2 14.52 -16.74 1.31
N TYR A 3 15.22 -15.76 0.73
CA TYR A 3 14.72 -14.39 0.55
C TYR A 3 13.62 -14.24 -0.51
N GLY A 4 13.40 -15.24 -1.37
CA GLY A 4 12.40 -15.17 -2.44
C GLY A 4 10.97 -15.12 -1.91
N ILE A 5 10.69 -15.85 -0.83
CA ILE A 5 9.34 -15.91 -0.24
C ILE A 5 9.02 -14.59 0.48
N PHE A 6 9.97 -14.05 1.25
CA PHE A 6 9.78 -12.77 1.92
C PHE A 6 9.55 -11.62 0.93
N GLY A 7 10.34 -11.57 -0.15
CA GLY A 7 10.13 -10.60 -1.22
C GLY A 7 8.76 -10.74 -1.90
N LEU A 8 8.27 -11.96 -2.10
CA LEU A 8 6.95 -12.20 -2.68
C LEU A 8 5.81 -11.75 -1.74
N ILE A 9 5.94 -12.01 -0.43
CA ILE A 9 4.96 -11.53 0.56
C ILE A 9 4.93 -10.00 0.57
N LEU A 10 6.10 -9.35 0.54
CA LEU A 10 6.21 -7.90 0.51
C LEU A 10 5.56 -7.32 -0.76
N LEU A 11 5.79 -7.94 -1.91
CA LEU A 11 5.17 -7.54 -3.17
C LEU A 11 3.63 -7.63 -3.12
N ILE A 12 3.08 -8.71 -2.57
CA ILE A 12 1.63 -8.87 -2.39
C ILE A 12 1.09 -7.78 -1.48
N ALA A 13 1.80 -7.47 -0.39
CA ALA A 13 1.45 -6.42 0.55
C ALA A 13 1.43 -5.03 -0.12
N ASP A 14 2.44 -4.72 -0.93
CA ASP A 14 2.52 -3.45 -1.67
C ASP A 14 1.38 -3.30 -2.68
N ILE A 15 1.06 -4.37 -3.43
CA ILE A 15 -0.07 -4.37 -4.38
C ILE A 15 -1.39 -4.09 -3.63
N TYR A 16 -1.60 -4.73 -2.48
CA TYR A 16 -2.78 -4.50 -1.65
C TYR A 16 -2.86 -3.05 -1.16
N ALA A 17 -1.75 -2.48 -0.70
CA ALA A 17 -1.70 -1.08 -0.27
C ALA A 17 -2.01 -0.12 -1.43
N ILE A 18 -1.36 -0.30 -2.58
CA ILE A 18 -1.58 0.54 -3.77
C ILE A 18 -3.04 0.44 -4.23
N TYR A 19 -3.63 -0.75 -4.29
CA TYR A 19 -5.04 -0.91 -4.64
C TYR A 19 -5.95 -0.08 -3.72
N ASN A 20 -5.73 -0.15 -2.41
CA ASN A 20 -6.51 0.63 -1.43
C ASN A 20 -6.28 2.14 -1.57
N ILE A 21 -5.03 2.57 -1.83
CA ILE A 21 -4.72 3.99 -2.06
C ILE A 21 -5.51 4.50 -3.28
N LEU A 22 -5.44 3.78 -4.41
CA LEU A 22 -6.07 4.20 -5.66
C LEU A 22 -7.60 4.20 -5.57
N THR A 23 -8.19 3.23 -4.88
CA THR A 23 -9.65 3.10 -4.71
C THR A 23 -10.22 3.91 -3.54
N SER A 24 -9.36 4.54 -2.72
CA SER A 24 -9.82 5.39 -1.61
C SER A 24 -10.51 6.67 -2.07
N GLY A 25 -11.25 7.30 -1.16
CA GLY A 25 -11.82 8.64 -1.32
C GLY A 25 -10.82 9.79 -1.08
N ALA A 26 -9.51 9.51 -0.94
CA ALA A 26 -8.50 10.54 -0.70
C ALA A 26 -8.27 11.43 -1.94
N SER A 27 -7.74 12.63 -1.73
CA SER A 27 -7.38 13.53 -2.84
C SER A 27 -6.31 12.91 -3.75
N THR A 28 -6.28 13.34 -5.02
CA THR A 28 -5.28 12.86 -5.99
C THR A 28 -3.84 13.05 -5.48
N ALA A 29 -3.54 14.20 -4.87
CA ALA A 29 -2.24 14.48 -4.30
C ALA A 29 -1.85 13.46 -3.20
N ALA A 30 -2.79 13.14 -2.29
CA ALA A 30 -2.56 12.14 -1.26
C ALA A 30 -2.32 10.75 -1.85
N LYS A 31 -3.09 10.37 -2.89
CA LYS A 31 -2.90 9.09 -3.59
C LYS A 31 -1.51 8.97 -4.21
N VAL A 32 -1.05 10.02 -4.87
CA VAL A 32 0.29 10.07 -5.49
C VAL A 32 1.36 9.94 -4.41
N VAL A 33 1.31 10.74 -3.35
CA VAL A 33 2.30 10.68 -2.26
C VAL A 33 2.37 9.30 -1.63
N TRP A 34 1.22 8.72 -1.26
CA TRP A 34 1.20 7.39 -0.64
C TRP A 34 1.67 6.28 -1.58
N THR A 35 1.31 6.35 -2.85
CA THR A 35 1.79 5.38 -3.86
C THR A 35 3.31 5.45 -4.00
N LEU A 36 3.88 6.65 -4.07
CA LEU A 36 5.32 6.85 -4.15
C LEU A 36 6.03 6.33 -2.88
N VAL A 37 5.48 6.61 -1.69
CA VAL A 37 6.05 6.13 -0.42
C VAL A 37 6.10 4.61 -0.37
N VAL A 38 5.01 3.91 -0.71
CA VAL A 38 4.97 2.43 -0.73
C VAL A 38 5.91 1.88 -1.80
N PHE A 39 5.94 2.46 -3.00
CA PHE A 39 6.75 1.95 -4.11
C PHE A 39 8.26 2.10 -3.88
N PHE A 40 8.72 3.25 -3.38
CA PHE A 40 10.15 3.51 -3.16
C PHE A 40 10.67 2.98 -1.82
N LEU A 41 9.77 2.82 -0.83
CA LEU A 41 10.10 2.25 0.47
C LEU A 41 9.14 1.07 0.73
N PRO A 42 9.35 -0.11 0.14
CA PRO A 42 8.40 -1.22 0.22
C PRO A 42 7.99 -1.58 1.65
N LEU A 43 8.96 -1.99 2.47
CA LEU A 43 8.69 -2.41 3.85
C LEU A 43 8.21 -1.26 4.73
N LEU A 44 8.94 -0.13 4.74
CA LEU A 44 8.63 1.00 5.62
C LEU A 44 7.38 1.76 5.17
N GLY A 45 7.20 1.93 3.87
CA GLY A 45 6.05 2.56 3.26
C GLY A 45 4.79 1.74 3.43
N PHE A 46 4.86 0.41 3.29
CA PHE A 46 3.75 -0.48 3.63
C PHE A 46 3.37 -0.36 5.12
N ILE A 47 4.34 -0.41 6.04
CA ILE A 47 4.10 -0.23 7.49
C ILE A 47 3.48 1.14 7.79
N ALA A 48 4.01 2.21 7.21
CA ALA A 48 3.46 3.56 7.38
C ALA A 48 2.03 3.65 6.85
N TRP A 49 1.76 3.02 5.70
CA TRP A 49 0.42 2.94 5.12
C TRP A 49 -0.54 2.15 6.01
N LEU A 50 -0.07 1.09 6.69
CA LEU A 50 -0.88 0.35 7.65
C LEU A 50 -1.35 1.20 8.84
N VAL A 51 -0.66 2.28 9.17
CA VAL A 51 -1.03 3.16 10.29
C VAL A 51 -1.83 4.37 9.83
N ALA A 52 -1.40 5.05 8.76
CA ALA A 52 -1.96 6.34 8.36
C ALA A 52 -2.41 6.40 6.88
N GLY A 53 -2.31 5.28 6.17
CA GLY A 53 -2.61 5.20 4.75
C GLY A 53 -4.10 5.27 4.44
N PRO A 54 -4.48 5.90 3.31
CA PRO A 54 -5.87 5.97 2.88
C PRO A 54 -6.38 4.58 2.50
N ARG A 55 -7.61 4.28 2.91
CA ARG A 55 -8.26 2.97 2.69
C ARG A 55 -9.36 3.07 1.65
N GLY A 56 -9.48 2.03 0.84
CA GLY A 56 -10.64 1.85 -0.02
C GLY A 56 -11.91 1.74 0.81
N ALA A 57 -13.08 1.99 0.20
CA ALA A 57 -14.34 1.79 0.90
C ALA A 57 -14.47 0.33 1.34
N THR A 58 -14.78 0.10 2.62
CA THR A 58 -15.13 -1.23 3.10
C THR A 58 -16.39 -1.69 2.37
N ALA A 59 -16.32 -2.86 1.73
CA ALA A 59 -17.50 -3.49 1.15
C ALA A 59 -18.56 -3.64 2.25
N ARG A 60 -19.69 -2.94 2.10
CA ARG A 60 -20.84 -3.09 2.99
C ARG A 60 -21.70 -4.18 2.37
N ILE A 61 -21.75 -5.33 3.02
CA ILE A 61 -22.72 -6.41 2.76
C ILE A 61 -24.05 -6.11 3.44
#